data_AF-A0AAW2ST53-F1
#
_entry.id   AF-A0AAW2ST53-F1
#
_cell.length_a   1.000
_cell.length_b   1.000
_cell.length_c   1.000
_cell.angle_alpha   90.00
_cell.angle_beta   90.00
_cell.angle_gamma   90.00
#
_symmetry.space_group_name_H-M   'P 1'
#
loop_
_entity.id
_entity.type
_entity.pdbx_description
1 polymer ?
#
loop_
_entity_poly.entity_id
_entity_poly.type
_entity_poly.pdbx_seq_one_letter_code
_entity_poly.pdbx_strand_id
1 'polypeptide(L)'
;MAHNSDLSNQKGVSVKETPFPLIYLYCAEAFSCLLQAKEHKGEIRGVRVARNAPPVSHLLFADDTLIFCQATNEAMRCIRSVLGVYERASGQLINLEKSSIFFSSNRPLNIRGDLAITLGVRIDSIPDKYLGLPYFIGRNKRDLFSFVRNRVWQRISGWKEKFLSQAGKEILIKSIIQSIPSYCMNCFRLPISLLNELEGLAANFFWNDAERKKFIGFLGEDVS
;
A
#
# COMPACT_ATOMS: atom_id res chain seq x y z
N MET A 1 60.01 16.91 22.43
CA MET A 1 59.35 18.03 23.13
C MET A 1 57.95 18.17 22.57
N ALA A 2 56.98 18.12 23.46
CA ALA A 2 55.54 18.18 23.22
C ALA A 2 55.10 19.45 22.47
N HIS A 3 54.10 19.33 21.60
CA HIS A 3 52.76 19.83 21.91
C HIS A 3 51.71 19.26 20.95
N ASN A 4 50.77 18.53 21.54
CA ASN A 4 49.48 18.10 21.01
C ASN A 4 48.45 19.20 21.33
N SER A 5 47.56 19.48 20.37
CA SER A 5 46.20 20.05 20.50
C SER A 5 45.87 20.71 19.16
N ASP A 6 44.71 20.62 18.53
CA ASP A 6 43.42 19.97 18.76
C ASP A 6 42.62 20.32 17.49
N LEU A 7 41.96 19.36 16.85
CA LEU A 7 40.65 19.57 16.20
C LEU A 7 40.10 18.20 15.79
N SER A 8 39.60 17.57 16.85
CA SER A 8 38.55 16.56 16.92
C SER A 8 37.84 16.20 15.62
N ASN A 9 38.07 14.95 15.25
CA ASN A 9 37.12 14.04 14.64
C ASN A 9 35.73 14.17 15.32
N GLN A 10 34.71 14.67 14.60
CA GLN A 10 33.32 14.55 15.02
C GLN A 10 32.41 14.12 13.87
N LYS A 11 31.99 12.85 13.97
CA LYS A 11 30.65 12.30 13.71
C LYS A 11 30.20 12.37 12.23
N GLY A 12 30.20 11.26 11.49
CA GLY A 12 29.32 10.14 11.76
C GLY A 12 27.87 10.59 11.62
N VAL A 13 27.36 10.66 10.38
CA VAL A 13 25.96 11.04 10.10
C VAL A 13 25.06 9.98 10.73
N SER A 14 24.46 10.34 11.87
CA SER A 14 23.45 9.53 12.52
C SER A 14 22.19 9.55 11.66
N VAL A 15 21.69 8.36 11.30
CA VAL A 15 20.33 8.20 10.75
C VAL A 15 19.35 8.76 11.80
N LYS A 16 18.77 9.96 11.55
CA LYS A 16 17.48 10.48 12.06
C LYS A 16 17.43 12.02 12.04
N GLU A 17 17.32 12.62 10.87
CA GLU A 17 16.52 13.84 10.75
C GLU A 17 15.27 13.45 9.98
N THR A 18 14.32 12.83 10.68
CA THR A 18 12.96 12.73 10.15
C THR A 18 12.48 14.18 10.06
N PRO A 19 12.19 14.75 8.87
CA PRO A 19 11.55 16.05 8.80
C PRO A 19 10.33 15.99 9.71
N PHE A 20 10.17 16.98 10.59
CA PHE A 20 9.07 17.01 11.56
C PHE A 20 7.77 16.61 10.83
N PRO A 21 7.00 15.62 11.31
CA PRO A 21 5.84 15.10 10.58
C PRO A 21 4.88 16.19 10.08
N LEU A 22 4.81 17.31 10.81
CA LEU A 22 4.05 18.50 10.44
C LEU A 22 4.57 19.21 9.18
N ILE A 23 5.89 19.39 9.04
CA ILE A 23 6.47 20.05 7.86
C ILE A 23 6.20 19.21 6.60
N TYR A 24 6.36 17.90 6.72
CA TYR A 24 6.01 16.98 5.64
C TYR A 24 4.53 17.12 5.24
N LEU A 25 3.63 17.19 6.22
CA LEU A 25 2.20 17.39 5.98
C LEU A 25 1.89 18.73 5.29
N TYR A 26 2.54 19.83 5.70
CA TYR A 26 2.39 21.13 5.05
C TYR A 26 2.88 21.14 3.60
N CYS A 27 4.02 20.50 3.33
CA CYS A 27 4.52 20.35 1.96
C CYS A 27 3.55 19.53 1.11
N ALA A 28 3.03 18.42 1.65
CA ALA A 28 2.04 17.59 0.97
C ALA A 28 0.73 18.37 0.69
N GLU A 29 0.25 19.16 1.64
CA GLU A 29 -0.93 20.01 1.48
C GLU A 29 -0.71 21.10 0.42
N ALA A 30 0.45 21.77 0.46
CA ALA A 30 0.82 22.76 -0.56
C ALA A 30 0.87 22.15 -1.95
N PHE A 31 1.41 20.93 -2.07
CA PHE A 31 1.43 20.17 -3.32
C PHE A 31 0.01 19.82 -3.80
N SER A 32 -0.84 19.36 -2.89
CA SER A 32 -2.26 19.09 -3.15
C SER A 32 -2.97 20.33 -3.69
N CYS A 33 -2.78 21.47 -3.04
CA CYS A 33 -3.33 22.77 -3.44
C CYS A 33 -2.86 23.19 -4.84
N LEU A 34 -1.58 22.99 -5.19
CA LEU A 34 -1.07 23.28 -6.53
C LEU A 34 -1.77 22.44 -7.60
N LEU A 35 -1.94 21.14 -7.35
CA LEU A 35 -2.64 20.24 -8.29
C LEU A 35 -4.12 20.59 -8.42
N GLN A 36 -4.80 20.88 -7.31
CA GLN A 36 -6.21 21.32 -7.32
C GLN A 36 -6.38 22.64 -8.06
N ALA A 37 -5.46 23.60 -7.91
CA ALA A 37 -5.51 24.86 -8.64
C ALA A 37 -5.38 24.64 -10.16
N LYS A 38 -4.53 23.71 -10.59
CA LYS A 38 -4.41 23.31 -12.00
C LYS A 38 -5.64 22.57 -12.52
N GLU A 39 -6.25 21.74 -11.69
CA GLU A 39 -7.50 21.07 -12.01
C GLU A 39 -8.69 22.03 -12.14
N HIS A 40 -8.81 23.00 -11.22
CA HIS A 40 -9.85 24.03 -11.25
C HIS A 40 -9.74 24.93 -12.50
N LYS A 41 -8.53 25.16 -13.00
CA LYS A 41 -8.27 25.87 -14.26
C LYS A 41 -8.52 25.01 -15.51
N GLY A 42 -8.76 23.71 -15.35
CA GLY A 42 -8.96 22.76 -16.46
C GLY A 42 -7.66 22.35 -17.17
N GLU A 43 -6.49 22.76 -16.66
CA GLU A 43 -5.18 22.38 -17.23
C GLU A 43 -4.89 20.89 -16.99
N ILE A 44 -5.37 20.37 -15.86
CA ILE A 44 -5.37 18.95 -15.52
C ILE A 44 -6.82 18.51 -15.30
N ARG A 45 -7.13 17.25 -15.62
CA ARG A 45 -8.43 16.66 -15.30
C ARG A 45 -8.23 15.33 -14.61
N GLY A 46 -8.65 15.26 -13.36
CA GLY A 46 -8.65 14.03 -12.58
C GLY A 46 -9.69 13.02 -13.05
N VAL A 47 -9.73 11.89 -12.36
CA VAL A 47 -10.67 10.79 -12.63
C VAL A 47 -11.95 11.02 -11.82
N ARG A 48 -13.11 10.79 -12.45
CA ARG A 48 -14.41 10.79 -11.75
C ARG A 48 -14.91 9.37 -11.58
N VAL A 49 -15.31 9.03 -10.36
CA VAL A 49 -15.86 7.71 -10.03
C VAL A 49 -17.35 7.60 -10.42
N ALA A 50 -18.08 8.73 -10.42
CA ALA A 50 -19.47 8.82 -10.85
C ALA A 50 -19.76 10.17 -11.51
N ARG A 51 -20.88 10.29 -12.25
CA ARG A 51 -21.24 11.48 -13.02
C ARG A 51 -21.22 12.78 -12.19
N ASN A 52 -21.69 12.70 -10.95
CA ASN A 52 -21.80 13.84 -10.03
C ASN A 52 -20.73 13.83 -8.92
N ALA A 53 -19.75 12.92 -8.98
CA ALA A 53 -18.66 12.88 -8.01
C ALA A 53 -17.62 13.97 -8.33
N PRO A 54 -16.99 14.59 -7.32
CA PRO A 54 -15.85 15.45 -7.54
C PRO A 54 -14.73 14.64 -8.23
N PRO A 55 -14.00 15.25 -9.18
CA PRO A 55 -12.85 14.59 -9.77
C PRO A 55 -11.73 14.44 -8.72
N VAL A 56 -10.98 13.35 -8.83
CA VAL A 56 -9.80 13.08 -8.01
C VAL A 56 -8.59 13.20 -8.91
N SER A 57 -7.77 14.24 -8.69
CA SER A 57 -6.54 14.49 -9.44
C SER A 57 -5.31 13.81 -8.82
N HIS A 58 -5.32 13.45 -7.54
CA HIS A 58 -4.16 12.86 -6.89
C HIS A 58 -4.50 12.13 -5.57
N LEU A 59 -3.59 11.28 -5.12
CA LEU A 59 -3.59 10.61 -3.81
C LEU A 59 -2.19 10.74 -3.21
N LEU A 60 -2.10 11.24 -1.98
CA LEU A 60 -0.86 11.38 -1.24
C LEU A 60 -0.91 10.45 -0.04
N PHE A 61 0.06 9.54 0.08
CA PHE A 61 0.20 8.70 1.26
C PHE A 61 1.67 8.50 1.59
N ALA A 62 2.12 9.12 2.69
CA ALA A 62 3.53 9.13 3.06
C ALA A 62 4.40 9.40 1.80
N ASP A 63 5.48 8.66 1.61
CA ASP A 63 6.39 8.78 0.49
C ASP A 63 5.80 8.48 -0.91
N ASP A 64 4.60 7.89 -1.00
CA ASP A 64 3.98 7.50 -2.27
C ASP A 64 2.91 8.52 -2.74
N THR A 65 3.10 9.04 -3.95
CA THR A 65 2.17 9.97 -4.61
C THR A 65 1.65 9.40 -5.92
N LEU A 66 0.33 9.37 -6.08
CA LEU A 66 -0.33 9.06 -7.36
C LEU A 66 -0.98 10.31 -7.92
N ILE A 67 -0.79 10.56 -9.22
CA ILE A 67 -1.39 11.68 -9.93
C ILE A 67 -2.24 11.14 -11.08
N PHE A 68 -3.50 11.54 -11.13
CA PHE A 68 -4.46 11.21 -12.16
C PHE A 68 -4.66 12.41 -13.09
N CYS A 69 -4.46 12.16 -14.38
CA CYS A 69 -4.66 13.19 -15.39
C CYS A 69 -5.02 12.59 -16.75
N GLN A 70 -5.54 13.45 -17.62
CA GLN A 70 -5.68 13.15 -19.04
C GLN A 70 -4.32 12.94 -19.72
N ALA A 71 -4.21 11.87 -20.51
CA ALA A 71 -2.98 11.51 -21.23
C ALA A 71 -2.74 12.45 -22.43
N THR A 72 -2.39 13.71 -22.17
CA THR A 72 -2.16 14.78 -23.15
C THR A 72 -0.82 15.46 -22.89
N ASN A 73 -0.19 16.01 -23.92
CA ASN A 73 1.10 16.69 -23.76
C ASN A 73 0.98 17.92 -22.86
N GLU A 74 -0.13 18.63 -22.95
CA GLU A 74 -0.45 19.80 -22.14
C GLU A 74 -0.49 19.42 -20.66
N ALA A 75 -1.20 18.34 -20.31
CA ALA A 75 -1.27 17.85 -18.93
C ALA A 75 0.10 17.38 -18.41
N MET A 76 0.89 16.67 -19.23
CA MET A 76 2.24 16.24 -18.83
C MET A 76 3.16 17.43 -18.54
N ARG A 77 3.14 18.45 -19.39
CA ARG A 77 3.90 19.70 -19.17
C ARG A 77 3.42 20.44 -17.93
N CYS A 78 2.11 20.48 -17.71
CA CYS A 78 1.54 21.09 -16.50
C CYS A 78 2.02 20.36 -15.24
N ILE A 79 1.98 19.03 -15.22
CA ILE A 79 2.49 18.23 -14.10
C ILE A 79 3.98 18.48 -13.90
N ARG A 80 4.81 18.41 -14.95
CA ARG A 80 6.25 18.72 -14.89
C ARG A 80 6.50 20.10 -14.27
N SER A 81 5.71 21.10 -14.64
CA SER A 81 5.80 22.44 -14.06
C SER A 81 5.42 22.46 -12.58
N VAL A 82 4.37 21.77 -12.17
CA VAL A 82 3.95 21.68 -10.77
C VAL A 82 5.01 20.98 -9.93
N LEU A 83 5.55 19.86 -10.42
CA LEU A 83 6.67 19.15 -9.80
C LEU A 83 7.87 20.08 -9.59
N GLY A 84 8.28 20.83 -10.62
CA GLY A 84 9.40 21.77 -10.48
C GLY A 84 9.12 22.93 -9.50
N VAL A 85 7.89 23.42 -9.41
CA VAL A 85 7.51 24.42 -8.39
C VAL A 85 7.61 23.80 -6.99
N TYR A 86 7.12 22.57 -6.83
CA TYR A 86 7.21 21.84 -5.57
C TYR A 86 8.65 21.61 -5.13
N GLU A 87 9.54 21.15 -6.02
CA GLU A 87 10.94 20.90 -5.70
C GLU A 87 11.65 22.18 -5.23
N ARG A 88 11.41 23.31 -5.91
CA ARG A 88 11.99 24.60 -5.53
C ARG A 88 11.44 25.14 -4.21
N ALA A 89 10.15 24.96 -3.96
CA ALA A 89 9.49 25.49 -2.76
C ALA A 89 9.77 24.65 -1.51
N SER A 90 9.81 23.32 -1.66
CA SER A 90 10.01 22.37 -0.54
C SER A 90 11.48 22.02 -0.30
N GLY A 91 12.35 22.21 -1.30
CA GLY A 91 13.72 21.70 -1.29
C GLY A 91 13.83 20.18 -1.46
N GLN A 92 12.71 19.49 -1.69
CA GLN A 92 12.70 18.05 -1.92
C GLN A 92 12.89 17.74 -3.40
N LEU A 93 13.74 16.78 -3.73
CA LEU A 93 13.93 16.31 -5.09
C LEU A 93 13.04 15.10 -5.37
N ILE A 94 12.36 15.11 -6.51
CA ILE A 94 11.53 14.00 -6.95
C ILE A 94 12.43 12.94 -7.59
N ASN A 95 12.30 11.71 -7.13
CA ASN A 95 13.01 10.59 -7.73
C ASN A 95 12.30 10.12 -9.01
N LEU A 96 12.68 10.69 -10.14
CA LEU A 96 12.13 10.33 -11.46
C LEU A 96 12.47 8.89 -11.88
N GLU A 97 13.56 8.30 -11.37
CA GLU A 97 13.93 6.91 -11.67
C GLU A 97 12.99 5.90 -11.01
N LYS A 98 12.50 6.21 -9.81
CA LYS A 98 11.47 5.44 -9.10
C LYS A 98 10.05 5.77 -9.55
N SER A 99 9.87 6.91 -10.22
CA SER A 99 8.58 7.34 -10.75
C SER A 99 8.29 6.66 -12.09
N SER A 100 7.03 6.33 -12.32
CA SER A 100 6.59 5.74 -13.58
C SER A 100 5.21 6.25 -13.99
N ILE A 101 4.93 6.15 -15.29
CA ILE A 101 3.63 6.51 -15.87
C ILE A 101 2.94 5.26 -16.41
N PHE A 102 1.63 5.20 -16.16
CA PHE A 102 0.75 4.12 -16.59
C PHE A 102 -0.35 4.67 -17.49
N PHE A 103 -0.72 3.90 -18.51
CA PHE A 103 -1.76 4.28 -19.46
C PHE A 103 -2.87 3.23 -19.49
N SER A 104 -4.11 3.68 -19.69
CA SER A 104 -5.20 2.76 -20.03
C SER A 104 -4.95 2.09 -21.38
N SER A 105 -5.53 0.92 -21.59
CA SER A 105 -5.34 0.10 -22.81
C SER A 105 -5.70 0.81 -24.11
N ASN A 106 -6.42 1.93 -24.03
CA ASN A 106 -7.02 2.62 -25.17
C ASN A 106 -6.10 3.65 -25.87
N ARG A 107 -4.84 3.82 -25.42
CA ARG A 107 -3.88 4.76 -26.03
C ARG A 107 -2.85 4.04 -26.91
N PRO A 108 -2.54 4.54 -28.13
CA PRO A 108 -1.53 3.95 -29.00
C PRO A 108 -0.11 4.16 -28.44
N LEU A 109 0.80 3.22 -28.71
CA LEU A 109 2.13 3.14 -28.08
C LEU A 109 3.03 4.35 -28.38
N ASN A 110 2.96 4.90 -29.59
CA ASN A 110 3.73 6.08 -29.98
C ASN A 110 3.44 7.29 -29.07
N ILE A 111 2.17 7.57 -28.80
CA ILE A 111 1.76 8.68 -27.92
C ILE A 111 2.22 8.43 -26.49
N ARG A 112 2.23 7.18 -26.02
CA ARG A 112 2.69 6.85 -24.65
C ARG A 112 4.17 7.20 -24.47
N GLY A 113 4.99 6.91 -25.48
CA GLY A 113 6.42 7.27 -25.53
C GLY A 113 6.63 8.76 -25.36
N ASP A 114 5.97 9.55 -26.20
CA ASP A 114 6.11 11.02 -26.19
C ASP A 114 5.70 11.64 -24.84
N LEU A 115 4.62 11.14 -24.25
CA LEU A 115 4.13 11.61 -22.95
C LEU A 115 5.10 11.26 -21.82
N ALA A 116 5.68 10.05 -21.85
CA ALA A 116 6.65 9.61 -20.86
C ALA A 116 7.95 10.42 -20.93
N ILE A 117 8.43 10.71 -22.14
CA ILE A 117 9.60 11.58 -22.39
C ILE A 117 9.31 12.99 -21.86
N THR A 118 8.14 13.54 -22.16
CA THR A 118 7.72 14.88 -21.69
C THR A 118 7.74 14.98 -20.18
N LEU A 119 7.25 13.95 -19.48
CA LEU A 119 7.25 13.90 -18.03
C LEU A 119 8.62 13.53 -17.46
N GLY A 120 9.47 12.82 -18.21
CA GLY A 120 10.80 12.37 -17.81
C GLY A 120 10.80 11.10 -16.97
N VAL A 121 9.81 10.23 -17.16
CA VAL A 121 9.64 8.99 -16.38
C VAL A 121 9.55 7.79 -17.31
N ARG A 122 9.76 6.59 -16.76
CA ARG A 122 9.60 5.35 -17.51
C ARG A 122 8.12 4.98 -17.65
N ILE A 123 7.80 4.32 -18.77
CA ILE A 123 6.51 3.65 -18.95
C ILE A 123 6.59 2.32 -18.24
N ASP A 124 5.60 2.03 -17.40
CA ASP A 124 5.53 0.76 -16.68
C ASP A 124 4.11 0.19 -16.77
N SER A 125 3.93 -1.06 -16.37
CA SER A 125 2.62 -1.69 -16.25
C SER A 125 1.97 -1.31 -14.92
N ILE A 126 0.65 -1.10 -14.92
CA ILE A 126 -0.11 -0.73 -13.72
C ILE A 126 0.30 -1.64 -12.55
N PRO A 127 0.72 -1.07 -11.40
CA PRO A 127 1.22 -1.87 -10.30
C PRO A 127 0.12 -2.76 -9.74
N ASP A 128 0.46 -3.99 -9.36
CA ASP A 128 -0.52 -4.93 -8.81
C ASP A 128 -1.15 -4.42 -7.50
N LYS A 129 -0.43 -3.57 -6.75
CA LYS A 129 -0.85 -3.05 -5.45
C LYS A 129 -0.44 -1.59 -5.22
N TYR A 130 -1.31 -0.84 -4.54
CA TYR A 130 -1.04 0.45 -3.91
C TYR A 130 -1.52 0.38 -2.46
N LEU A 131 -0.67 0.75 -1.50
CA LEU A 131 -0.94 0.61 -0.05
C LEU A 131 -1.32 -0.80 0.38
N GLY A 132 -0.75 -1.81 -0.29
CA GLY A 132 -1.03 -3.23 -0.05
C GLY A 132 -2.42 -3.69 -0.50
N LEU A 133 -3.15 -2.84 -1.21
CA LEU A 133 -4.45 -3.10 -1.82
C LEU A 133 -4.32 -3.10 -3.34
N PRO A 134 -5.13 -3.88 -4.06
CA PRO A 134 -5.02 -3.96 -5.50
C PRO A 134 -5.39 -2.62 -6.17
N TYR A 135 -4.54 -2.17 -7.09
CA TYR A 135 -4.68 -0.86 -7.76
C TYR A 135 -5.86 -0.82 -8.74
N PHE A 136 -6.16 -1.93 -9.41
CA PHE A 136 -7.23 -2.02 -10.41
C PHE A 136 -8.20 -3.17 -10.10
N ILE A 137 -9.47 -2.83 -9.89
CA ILE A 137 -10.54 -3.83 -9.77
C ILE A 137 -10.96 -4.27 -11.17
N GLY A 138 -10.30 -5.31 -11.68
CA GLY A 138 -10.70 -5.99 -12.91
C GLY A 138 -12.05 -6.70 -12.78
N ARG A 139 -12.52 -7.32 -13.88
CA ARG A 139 -13.77 -8.10 -13.89
C ARG A 139 -13.73 -9.31 -12.94
N ASN A 140 -12.55 -9.88 -12.68
CA ASN A 140 -12.40 -11.01 -11.76
C ASN A 140 -12.09 -10.54 -10.33
N LYS A 141 -13.15 -10.27 -9.56
CA LYS A 141 -13.06 -9.86 -8.15
C LYS A 141 -12.50 -10.96 -7.22
N ARG A 142 -12.54 -12.24 -7.60
CA ARG A 142 -12.02 -13.33 -6.75
C ARG A 142 -10.50 -13.33 -6.72
N ASP A 143 -9.86 -13.33 -7.88
CA ASP A 143 -8.39 -13.30 -7.98
C ASP A 143 -7.84 -12.03 -7.31
N LEU A 144 -8.56 -10.93 -7.48
CA LEU A 144 -8.23 -9.64 -6.90
C LEU A 144 -8.11 -9.64 -5.38
N PHE A 145 -8.98 -10.38 -4.67
CA PHE A 145 -8.96 -10.45 -3.21
C PHE A 145 -8.30 -11.72 -2.66
N SER A 146 -7.75 -12.57 -3.52
CA SER A 146 -6.99 -13.75 -3.12
C SER A 146 -5.81 -13.40 -2.20
N PHE A 147 -5.22 -12.20 -2.35
CA PHE A 147 -4.16 -11.73 -1.45
C PHE A 147 -4.63 -11.57 0.00
N VAL A 148 -5.91 -11.23 0.24
CA VAL A 148 -6.48 -11.09 1.58
C VAL A 148 -6.49 -12.46 2.26
N ARG A 149 -7.02 -13.46 1.55
CA ARG A 149 -7.00 -14.86 1.99
C ARG A 149 -5.57 -15.32 2.26
N ASN A 150 -4.64 -15.08 1.34
CA ASN A 150 -3.25 -15.52 1.48
C ASN A 150 -2.54 -14.87 2.67
N ARG A 151 -2.79 -13.58 2.93
CA ARG A 151 -2.24 -12.90 4.12
C ARG A 151 -2.80 -13.46 5.43
N VAL A 152 -4.11 -13.70 5.47
CA VAL A 152 -4.75 -14.33 6.64
C VAL A 152 -4.19 -15.73 6.86
N TRP A 153 -4.07 -16.53 5.79
CA TRP A 153 -3.45 -17.85 5.85
C TRP A 153 -2.01 -17.81 6.34
N GLN A 154 -1.14 -16.97 5.77
CA GLN A 154 0.25 -16.86 6.20
C GLN A 154 0.40 -16.49 7.66
N ARG A 155 -0.45 -15.58 8.17
CA ARG A 155 -0.47 -15.25 9.60
C ARG A 155 -0.88 -16.48 10.41
N ILE A 156 -2.02 -17.10 10.08
CA ILE A 156 -2.52 -18.30 10.75
C ILE A 156 -1.47 -19.43 10.76
N SER A 157 -0.86 -19.74 9.62
CA SER A 157 0.15 -20.79 9.48
C SER A 157 1.41 -20.49 10.29
N GLY A 158 1.90 -19.24 10.28
CA GLY A 158 3.06 -18.85 11.07
C GLY A 158 2.85 -18.93 12.59
N TRP A 159 1.60 -18.99 13.05
CA TRP A 159 1.25 -19.21 14.45
C TRP A 159 0.84 -20.64 14.77
N LYS A 160 0.46 -21.45 13.77
CA LYS A 160 0.11 -22.86 13.94
C LYS A 160 1.30 -23.70 14.45
N GLU A 161 2.52 -23.28 14.14
CA GLU A 161 3.77 -23.92 14.62
C GLU A 161 4.07 -23.61 16.09
N LYS A 162 3.37 -22.64 16.70
CA LYS A 162 3.48 -22.32 18.12
C LYS A 162 2.30 -22.96 18.84
N PHE A 163 2.57 -23.82 19.81
CA PHE A 163 1.53 -24.45 20.64
C PHE A 163 0.75 -23.38 21.42
N LEU A 164 -0.39 -22.95 20.88
CA LEU A 164 -1.26 -21.95 21.48
C LEU A 164 -2.39 -22.63 22.26
N SER A 165 -2.69 -22.10 23.45
CA SER A 165 -3.90 -22.47 24.19
C SER A 165 -5.16 -22.09 23.39
N GLN A 166 -6.31 -22.69 23.70
CA GLN A 166 -7.57 -22.34 23.04
C GLN A 166 -7.92 -20.85 23.17
N ALA A 167 -7.70 -20.25 24.35
CA ALA A 167 -7.85 -18.81 24.57
C ALA A 167 -6.87 -17.99 23.69
N GLY A 168 -5.63 -18.45 23.54
CA GLY A 168 -4.65 -17.83 22.64
C GLY A 168 -5.05 -17.88 21.17
N LYS A 169 -5.62 -19.01 20.72
CA LYS A 169 -6.17 -19.15 19.36
C LYS A 169 -7.35 -18.19 19.12
N GLU A 170 -8.27 -18.08 20.08
CA GLU A 170 -9.43 -17.18 19.97
C GLU A 170 -8.99 -15.71 19.84
N ILE A 171 -8.08 -15.25 20.71
CA ILE A 171 -7.55 -13.88 20.66
C ILE A 171 -6.85 -13.64 19.32
N LEU A 172 -6.06 -14.61 18.84
CA LEU A 172 -5.34 -14.49 17.58
C LEU A 172 -6.30 -14.41 16.39
N ILE A 173 -7.30 -15.29 16.32
CA ILE A 173 -8.34 -15.26 15.28
C ILE A 173 -9.03 -13.90 15.26
N LYS A 174 -9.47 -13.42 16.43
CA LYS A 174 -10.11 -12.10 16.57
C LYS A 174 -9.18 -11.00 16.04
N SER A 175 -7.91 -11.00 16.44
CA SER A 175 -6.95 -9.99 15.98
C SER A 175 -6.71 -10.00 14.46
N ILE A 176 -6.68 -11.18 13.82
CA ILE A 176 -6.41 -11.32 12.39
C ILE A 176 -7.66 -11.03 11.54
N ILE A 177 -8.80 -11.62 11.89
CA ILE A 177 -10.08 -11.40 11.19
C ILE A 177 -10.54 -9.95 11.33
N GLN A 178 -10.31 -9.33 12.49
CA GLN A 178 -10.72 -7.95 12.72
C GLN A 178 -9.77 -6.93 12.07
N SER A 179 -8.49 -7.22 11.85
CA SER A 179 -7.56 -6.20 11.32
C SER A 179 -7.42 -6.24 9.79
N ILE A 180 -7.20 -7.42 9.20
CA ILE A 180 -6.82 -7.54 7.77
C ILE A 180 -8.04 -7.36 6.86
N PRO A 181 -9.14 -8.12 7.04
CA PRO A 181 -10.39 -7.86 6.33
C PRO A 181 -10.94 -6.48 6.57
N SER A 182 -10.94 -5.95 7.80
CA SER A 182 -11.54 -4.62 8.09
C SER A 182 -10.85 -3.49 7.34
N TYR A 183 -9.51 -3.52 7.26
CA TYR A 183 -8.79 -2.55 6.42
C TYR A 183 -9.22 -2.64 4.95
N CYS A 184 -9.37 -3.85 4.41
CA CYS A 184 -9.85 -4.04 3.04
C CYS A 184 -11.33 -3.65 2.87
N MET A 185 -12.18 -3.91 3.88
CA MET A 185 -13.62 -3.61 3.87
C MET A 185 -13.90 -2.11 3.94
N ASN A 186 -13.03 -1.33 4.58
CA ASN A 186 -13.11 0.13 4.57
C ASN A 186 -12.96 0.71 3.15
N CYS A 187 -12.22 0.03 2.27
CA CYS A 187 -11.97 0.48 0.90
C CYS A 187 -12.83 -0.24 -0.14
N PHE A 188 -13.24 -1.49 0.11
CA PHE A 188 -13.92 -2.33 -0.87
C PHE A 188 -15.00 -3.21 -0.24
N ARG A 189 -16.11 -3.40 -0.99
CA ARG A 189 -17.07 -4.44 -0.66
C ARG A 189 -16.50 -5.81 -1.03
N LEU A 190 -16.12 -6.60 -0.03
CA LEU A 190 -15.61 -7.95 -0.23
C LEU A 190 -16.72 -8.90 -0.72
N PRO A 191 -16.41 -9.87 -1.63
CA PRO A 191 -17.36 -10.91 -2.02
C PRO A 191 -17.72 -11.81 -0.83
N ILE A 192 -18.99 -12.19 -0.71
CA ILE A 192 -19.46 -13.11 0.34
C ILE A 192 -18.69 -14.44 0.29
N SER A 193 -18.33 -14.93 -0.90
CA SER A 193 -17.52 -16.15 -1.03
C SER A 193 -16.17 -16.06 -0.34
N LEU A 194 -15.52 -14.88 -0.37
CA LEU A 194 -14.25 -14.66 0.30
C LEU A 194 -14.42 -14.66 1.82
N LEU A 195 -15.49 -14.05 2.33
CA LEU A 195 -15.80 -14.05 3.76
C LEU A 195 -15.98 -15.49 4.26
N ASN A 196 -16.75 -16.30 3.54
CA ASN A 196 -16.94 -17.72 3.86
C ASN A 196 -15.61 -18.51 3.84
N GLU A 197 -14.71 -18.21 2.89
CA GLU A 197 -13.37 -18.83 2.85
C GLU A 197 -12.52 -18.45 4.08
N LEU A 198 -12.58 -17.18 4.52
CA LEU A 198 -11.86 -16.71 5.71
C LEU A 198 -12.40 -17.33 6.99
N GLU A 199 -13.72 -17.43 7.13
CA GLU A 199 -14.37 -18.14 8.23
C GLU A 199 -13.96 -19.61 8.27
N GLY A 200 -13.90 -20.27 7.12
CA GLY A 200 -13.41 -21.64 6.99
C GLY A 200 -11.94 -21.80 7.44
N LEU A 201 -11.07 -20.86 7.08
CA LEU A 201 -9.66 -20.88 7.55
C LEU A 201 -9.56 -20.72 9.07
N ALA A 202 -10.38 -19.84 9.64
CA ALA A 202 -10.39 -19.59 11.08
C ALA A 202 -10.95 -20.79 11.87
N ALA A 203 -12.04 -21.38 11.40
CA ALA A 203 -12.61 -22.60 11.97
C ALA A 203 -11.58 -23.74 11.92
N ASN A 204 -10.94 -23.95 10.76
CA ASN A 204 -9.90 -24.95 10.61
C ASN A 204 -8.70 -24.71 11.54
N PHE A 205 -8.31 -23.47 11.78
CA PHE A 205 -7.23 -23.16 12.73
C PHE A 205 -7.63 -23.38 14.18
N PHE A 206 -8.86 -23.02 14.55
CA PHE A 206 -9.37 -23.20 15.90
C PHE A 206 -9.46 -24.69 16.27
N TRP A 207 -10.05 -25.49 15.38
CA TRP A 207 -10.35 -26.91 15.62
C TRP A 207 -9.17 -27.86 15.35
N ASN A 208 -8.20 -27.47 14.52
CA ASN A 208 -6.99 -28.28 14.35
C ASN A 208 -6.02 -28.02 15.50
N ASP A 209 -5.95 -28.98 16.43
CA ASP A 209 -4.78 -29.12 17.30
C ASP A 209 -3.66 -29.83 16.52
N ALA A 210 -2.50 -29.19 16.47
CA ALA A 210 -1.26 -29.96 16.40
C ALA A 210 -1.25 -30.80 17.69
N GLU A 211 -1.29 -32.12 17.54
CA GLU A 211 -1.46 -33.11 18.62
C GLU A 211 -2.90 -33.33 19.09
N ARG A 212 -3.65 -34.12 18.31
CA ARG A 212 -4.51 -35.14 18.93
C ARG A 212 -3.65 -35.92 19.92
N LYS A 213 -3.83 -35.61 21.21
CA LYS A 213 -3.34 -36.41 22.34
C LYS A 213 -3.53 -37.89 22.02
N LYS A 214 -2.43 -38.65 22.05
CA LYS A 214 -2.46 -40.11 22.11
C LYS A 214 -3.50 -40.52 23.14
N PHE A 215 -4.51 -41.25 22.69
CA PHE A 215 -5.46 -41.92 23.58
C PHE A 215 -4.67 -43.00 24.32
N ILE A 216 -4.18 -42.70 25.53
CA ILE A 216 -3.68 -43.73 26.44
C ILE A 216 -4.92 -44.27 27.15
N GLY A 217 -5.50 -45.34 26.59
CA GLY A 217 -6.47 -46.15 27.30
C GLY A 217 -5.74 -46.95 28.36
N PHE A 218 -5.98 -46.66 29.63
CA PHE A 218 -5.61 -47.56 30.72
C PHE A 218 -6.64 -48.70 30.75
N LEU A 219 -6.20 -49.90 30.37
CA LEU A 219 -6.87 -51.14 30.76
C LEU A 219 -6.44 -51.44 32.19
N GLY A 220 -7.34 -51.18 33.14
CA GLY A 220 -7.25 -51.77 34.47
C GLY A 220 -7.78 -53.20 34.40
N GLU A 221 -6.93 -54.18 34.71
CA GLU A 221 -7.36 -55.52 35.08
C GLU A 221 -8.06 -55.44 36.43
N ASP A 222 -9.27 -56.02 36.53
CA ASP A 222 -9.81 -56.46 37.82
C ASP A 222 -9.80 -57.99 37.84
N VAL A 223 -8.90 -58.51 38.68
CA VAL A 223 -8.89 -59.89 39.16
C VAL A 223 -9.93 -60.00 40.26
N SER A 224 -10.92 -60.88 40.10
CA SER A 224 -11.60 -61.66 41.15
C SER A 224 -12.44 -62.76 40.51
#